data_AF-A0A9D5SCP8-F1
#
_entry.id   AF-A0A9D5SCP8-F1
#
_cell.length_a   1.000
_cell.length_b   1.000
_cell.length_c   1.000
_cell.angle_alpha   90.00
_cell.angle_beta   90.00
_cell.angle_gamma   90.00
#
_symmetry.space_group_name_H-M   'P 1'
#
loop_
_entity.id
_entity.type
_entity.pdbx_description
1 polymer ?
#
loop_
_entity_poly.entity_id
_entity_poly.type
_entity_poly.pdbx_seq_one_letter_code
_entity_poly.pdbx_strand_id
1 'polypeptide(L)'
;MFYKEYLKTRWYLLLMLLTTSGFAGYGLLRLHRVAAVNGIGHAWEVMLMHDVVFIDLLEYVPVICGLVLALVQFVPEMYHKCLKLTLHLPVSHLKAVNQMLLWGVAAIVACAIVNYAILWGYMSQVLANELWSRILWTALPWYLAGLAAYLLGAWIILEPAWCRRIANIVVAVLVLKVYFVSEQPMAYFGFLPWLTLYTVALLSFSWISISRFKEGKE
;
A
#
# COMPACT_ATOMS: atom_id res chain seq x y z
N MET A 1 -8.80 4.38 21.12
CA MET A 1 -8.66 3.43 19.99
C MET A 1 -7.24 3.40 19.43
N PHE A 2 -6.66 4.53 19.00
CA PHE A 2 -5.32 4.56 18.39
C PHE A 2 -4.18 3.90 19.19
N TYR A 3 -4.12 4.10 20.52
CA TYR A 3 -3.10 3.46 21.35
C TYR A 3 -3.17 1.92 21.34
N LYS A 4 -4.39 1.35 21.29
CA LYS A 4 -4.61 -0.10 21.19
C LYS A 4 -4.09 -0.63 19.85
N GLU A 5 -4.42 0.06 18.76
CA GLU A 5 -3.99 -0.30 17.41
C GLU A 5 -2.46 -0.21 17.26
N TYR A 6 -1.83 0.82 17.83
CA TYR A 6 -0.38 0.96 17.86
C TYR A 6 0.29 -0.21 18.58
N LEU A 7 -0.16 -0.57 19.79
CA LEU A 7 0.45 -1.65 20.55
C LEU A 7 0.38 -3.00 19.81
N LYS A 8 -0.71 -3.23 19.06
CA LYS A 8 -0.91 -4.41 18.21
C LYS A 8 0.03 -4.42 16.99
N THR A 9 0.21 -3.26 16.35
CA THR A 9 0.91 -3.15 15.06
C THR A 9 2.39 -2.76 15.17
N ARG A 10 2.89 -2.30 16.32
CA ARG A 10 4.23 -1.69 16.48
C ARG A 10 5.39 -2.47 15.88
N TRP A 11 5.48 -3.77 16.15
CA TRP A 11 6.59 -4.61 15.67
C TRP A 11 6.49 -4.84 14.17
N TYR A 12 5.25 -4.94 13.68
CA TYR A 12 4.99 -5.06 12.26
C TYR A 12 5.29 -3.75 11.51
N LEU A 13 4.99 -2.59 12.10
CA LEU A 13 5.37 -1.29 11.52
C LEU A 13 6.88 -1.14 11.39
N LEU A 14 7.64 -1.57 12.41
CA LEU A 14 9.10 -1.59 12.33
C LEU A 14 9.58 -2.54 11.22
N LEU A 15 9.02 -3.75 11.13
CA LEU A 15 9.37 -4.72 10.09
C LEU A 15 9.03 -4.19 8.69
N MET A 16 7.84 -3.61 8.51
CA MET A 16 7.40 -2.99 7.26
C MET A 16 8.36 -1.88 6.83
N LEU A 17 8.72 -0.98 7.75
CA LEU A 17 9.64 0.12 7.46
C LEU A 17 11.03 -0.38 7.10
N LEU A 18 11.57 -1.36 7.84
CA LEU A 18 12.86 -1.96 7.53
C LEU A 18 12.86 -2.68 6.18
N THR A 19 11.80 -3.42 5.88
CA THR A 19 11.69 -4.17 4.62
C THR A 19 11.63 -3.23 3.43
N THR A 20 10.69 -2.28 3.45
CA THR A 20 10.53 -1.28 2.38
C THR A 20 11.81 -0.45 2.20
N SER A 21 12.40 0.04 3.28
CA SER A 21 13.64 0.82 3.23
C SER A 21 14.83 -0.01 2.74
N GLY A 22 14.89 -1.30 3.09
CA GLY A 22 15.92 -2.22 2.63
C GLY A 22 15.86 -2.45 1.12
N PHE A 23 14.65 -2.69 0.58
CA PHE A 23 14.47 -2.81 -0.87
C PHE A 23 14.71 -1.48 -1.60
N ALA A 24 14.28 -0.35 -1.03
CA ALA A 24 14.59 0.96 -1.56
C ALA A 24 16.10 1.19 -1.62
N GLY A 25 16.81 0.93 -0.51
CA GLY A 25 18.26 1.01 -0.43
C GLY A 25 18.99 0.10 -1.42
N TYR A 26 18.49 -1.12 -1.62
CA TYR A 26 19.03 -2.03 -2.64
C TYR A 26 18.87 -1.47 -4.06
N GLY A 27 17.70 -0.89 -4.38
CA GLY A 27 17.47 -0.20 -5.65
C GLY A 27 18.45 0.96 -5.87
N LEU A 28 18.71 1.74 -4.83
CA LEU A 28 19.69 2.84 -4.87
C LEU A 28 21.13 2.35 -5.04
N LEU A 29 21.53 1.26 -4.36
CA LEU A 29 22.85 0.65 -4.53
C LEU A 29 23.04 0.10 -5.95
N ARG A 30 22.00 -0.48 -6.54
CA ARG A 30 22.02 -0.94 -7.93
C ARG A 30 22.24 0.22 -8.88
N LEU A 31 21.50 1.33 -8.69
CA LEU A 31 21.71 2.56 -9.45
C LEU A 31 23.14 3.09 -9.29
N HIS A 32 23.65 3.14 -8.05
CA HIS A 32 25.01 3.59 -7.76
C HIS A 32 26.05 2.75 -8.51
N ARG A 33 25.90 1.43 -8.49
CA ARG A 33 26.82 0.51 -9.15
C ARG A 33 26.81 0.71 -10.67
N VAL A 34 25.64 0.88 -11.28
CA VAL A 34 25.54 1.14 -12.72
C VAL A 34 26.18 2.49 -13.08
N ALA A 35 25.94 3.52 -12.28
CA ALA A 35 26.55 4.83 -12.44
C ALA A 35 28.09 4.79 -12.27
N ALA A 36 28.60 3.99 -11.34
CA ALA A 36 30.03 3.85 -11.07
C ALA A 36 30.78 3.03 -12.13
N VAL A 37 30.15 1.99 -12.68
CA VAL A 37 30.80 1.07 -13.64
C VAL A 37 30.70 1.57 -15.08
N ASN A 38 29.53 2.07 -15.50
CA ASN A 38 29.27 2.45 -16.89
C ASN A 38 29.29 3.98 -17.11
N GLY A 39 29.45 4.76 -16.05
CA GLY A 39 29.29 6.20 -16.07
C GLY A 39 27.81 6.63 -16.05
N ILE A 40 27.57 7.82 -15.50
CA ILE A 40 26.22 8.39 -15.35
C ILE A 40 25.55 8.63 -16.72
N GLY A 41 26.33 8.93 -17.76
CA GLY A 41 25.83 9.12 -19.12
C GLY A 41 25.20 7.87 -19.73
N HIS A 42 25.80 6.70 -19.51
CA HIS A 42 25.22 5.44 -19.99
C HIS A 42 23.99 5.04 -19.15
N ALA A 43 24.02 5.27 -17.83
CA ALA A 43 22.84 5.09 -17.00
C ALA A 43 21.67 5.97 -17.47
N TRP A 44 21.97 7.22 -17.86
CA TRP A 44 20.99 8.15 -18.42
C TRP A 44 20.40 7.66 -19.75
N GLU A 45 21.26 7.21 -20.67
CA GLU A 45 20.86 6.67 -21.97
C GLU A 45 19.98 5.42 -21.80
N VAL A 46 20.37 4.49 -20.92
CA VAL A 46 19.57 3.29 -20.66
C VAL A 46 18.21 3.63 -20.06
N MET A 47 18.12 4.63 -19.18
CA MET A 47 16.83 5.05 -18.62
C MET A 47 15.92 5.72 -19.65
N LEU A 48 16.48 6.49 -20.59
CA LEU A 48 15.70 7.16 -21.64
C LEU A 48 15.33 6.24 -22.81
N MET A 49 16.23 5.34 -23.18
CA MET A 49 16.08 4.50 -24.38
C MET A 49 15.38 3.18 -24.10
N HIS A 50 15.51 2.65 -22.88
CA HIS A 50 14.92 1.37 -22.49
C HIS A 50 13.82 1.47 -21.45
N ASP A 51 13.47 2.68 -20.98
CA ASP A 51 12.39 2.92 -19.99
C ASP A 51 12.55 2.05 -18.72
N VAL A 52 13.77 1.62 -18.39
CA VAL A 52 14.02 0.72 -17.26
C VAL A 52 14.04 1.52 -15.96
N VAL A 53 13.14 1.18 -15.05
CA VAL A 53 13.10 1.79 -13.72
C VAL A 53 13.93 0.93 -12.77
N PHE A 54 15.06 1.45 -12.27
CA PHE A 54 15.92 0.68 -11.37
C PHE A 54 15.27 0.27 -10.03
N ILE A 55 14.05 0.76 -9.76
CA ILE A 55 13.25 0.54 -8.56
C ILE A 55 12.16 -0.53 -8.79
N ASP A 56 12.15 -1.29 -9.89
CA ASP A 56 11.13 -2.33 -10.15
C ASP A 56 10.94 -3.33 -9.00
N LEU A 57 11.98 -3.59 -8.20
CA LEU A 57 11.88 -4.45 -7.01
C LEU A 57 10.90 -3.90 -5.95
N LEU A 58 10.62 -2.61 -5.94
CA LEU A 58 9.71 -1.94 -5.02
C LEU A 58 8.26 -1.98 -5.51
N GLU A 59 7.99 -2.47 -6.72
CA GLU A 59 6.65 -2.50 -7.32
C GLU A 59 5.63 -3.29 -6.46
N TYR A 60 6.01 -4.49 -6.04
CA TYR A 60 5.12 -5.40 -5.30
C TYR A 60 5.26 -5.30 -3.77
N VAL A 61 6.33 -4.67 -3.28
CA VAL A 61 6.63 -4.61 -1.84
C VAL A 61 5.54 -3.86 -1.05
N PRO A 62 5.08 -2.66 -1.46
CA PRO A 62 3.99 -1.95 -0.79
C PRO A 62 2.68 -2.74 -0.74
N VAL A 63 2.38 -3.54 -1.77
CA VAL A 63 1.19 -4.40 -1.82
C VAL A 63 1.25 -5.49 -0.77
N ILE A 64 2.36 -6.20 -0.69
CA ILE A 64 2.57 -7.25 0.31
C ILE A 64 2.50 -6.64 1.72
N CYS A 65 3.14 -5.50 1.94
CA CYS A 65 3.07 -4.77 3.20
C CYS A 65 1.63 -4.35 3.56
N GLY A 66 0.85 -3.84 2.60
CA GLY A 66 -0.54 -3.48 2.83
C GLY A 66 -1.42 -4.66 3.23
N LEU A 67 -1.28 -5.80 2.54
CA LEU A 67 -2.02 -7.03 2.84
C LEU A 67 -1.67 -7.58 4.22
N VAL A 68 -0.38 -7.66 4.55
CA VAL A 68 0.05 -8.21 5.84
C VAL A 68 -0.36 -7.27 6.99
N LEU A 69 -0.35 -5.94 6.79
CA LEU A 69 -0.92 -5.02 7.78
C LEU A 69 -2.40 -5.31 8.04
N ALA A 70 -3.19 -5.53 6.99
CA ALA A 70 -4.61 -5.85 7.12
C ALA A 70 -4.82 -7.16 7.92
N LEU A 71 -4.00 -8.18 7.65
CA LEU A 71 -4.02 -9.44 8.39
C LEU A 71 -3.71 -9.24 9.88
N VAL A 72 -2.58 -8.58 10.19
CA VAL A 72 -2.14 -8.33 11.56
C VAL A 72 -3.17 -7.51 12.33
N GLN A 73 -3.84 -6.57 11.67
CA GLN A 73 -4.81 -5.70 12.29
C GLN A 73 -6.15 -6.41 12.56
N PHE A 74 -6.73 -7.07 11.54
CA PHE A 74 -8.13 -7.55 11.57
C PHE A 74 -8.30 -9.03 11.94
N VAL A 75 -7.33 -9.91 11.68
CA VAL A 75 -7.42 -11.34 12.05
C VAL A 75 -7.60 -11.57 13.56
N PRO A 76 -6.76 -11.01 14.45
CA PRO A 76 -6.96 -11.20 15.89
C PRO A 76 -8.29 -10.61 16.37
N GLU A 77 -8.80 -9.58 15.70
CA GLU A 77 -10.06 -8.92 16.08
C GLU A 77 -11.30 -9.74 15.72
N MET A 78 -11.22 -10.50 14.63
CA MET A 78 -12.22 -11.49 14.23
C MET A 78 -12.17 -12.74 15.12
N TYR A 79 -10.96 -13.27 15.40
CA TYR A 79 -10.79 -14.50 16.18
C TYR A 79 -11.26 -14.33 17.64
N HIS A 80 -10.95 -13.20 18.27
CA HIS A 80 -11.35 -12.96 19.66
C HIS A 80 -12.80 -12.47 19.83
N LYS A 81 -13.61 -12.45 18.75
CA LYS A 81 -14.98 -11.86 18.73
C LYS A 81 -15.02 -10.41 19.26
N CYS A 82 -13.87 -9.74 19.32
CA CYS A 82 -13.75 -8.37 19.80
C CYS A 82 -14.49 -7.39 18.90
N LEU A 83 -14.67 -7.73 17.62
CA LEU A 83 -15.51 -6.95 16.71
C LEU A 83 -16.97 -6.92 17.17
N LYS A 84 -17.50 -8.05 17.66
CA LYS A 84 -18.85 -8.15 18.24
C LYS A 84 -18.96 -7.34 19.53
N LEU A 85 -17.92 -7.39 20.38
CA LEU A 85 -17.86 -6.59 21.61
C LEU A 85 -17.76 -5.08 21.33
N THR A 86 -16.97 -4.70 20.32
CA THR A 86 -16.82 -3.30 19.86
C THR A 86 -18.12 -2.78 19.25
N LEU A 87 -18.93 -3.67 18.66
CA LEU A 87 -20.27 -3.36 18.17
C LEU A 87 -21.29 -3.06 19.29
N HIS A 88 -21.08 -3.57 20.50
CA HIS A 88 -21.99 -3.37 21.65
C HIS A 88 -21.70 -2.09 22.45
N LEU A 89 -20.58 -1.40 22.21
CA LEU A 89 -20.29 -0.12 22.85
C LEU A 89 -21.22 1.00 22.33
N PRO A 90 -21.54 2.02 23.15
CA PRO A 90 -22.41 3.15 22.79
C PRO A 90 -21.69 4.16 21.86
N VAL A 91 -20.95 3.66 20.88
CA VAL A 91 -20.27 4.42 19.84
C VAL A 91 -20.79 3.89 18.50
N SER A 92 -21.07 4.77 17.54
CA SER A 92 -21.50 4.34 16.21
C SER A 92 -20.43 3.42 15.60
N HIS A 93 -20.79 2.16 15.37
CA HIS A 93 -19.99 1.08 14.78
C HIS A 93 -19.15 1.51 13.57
N LEU A 94 -19.71 2.31 12.66
CA LEU A 94 -18.97 2.84 11.51
C LEU A 94 -17.81 3.75 11.93
N LYS A 95 -17.97 4.56 12.99
CA LYS A 95 -16.87 5.40 13.51
C LYS A 95 -15.74 4.56 14.11
N ALA A 96 -16.06 3.47 14.80
CA ALA A 96 -15.05 2.60 15.40
C ALA A 96 -14.20 1.92 14.31
N VAL A 97 -14.83 1.33 13.28
CA VAL A 97 -14.09 0.70 12.19
C VAL A 97 -13.38 1.73 11.31
N ASN A 98 -13.98 2.90 11.09
CA ASN A 98 -13.30 3.97 10.35
C ASN A 98 -12.03 4.45 11.08
N GLN A 99 -12.03 4.53 12.41
CA GLN A 99 -10.83 4.84 13.19
C GLN A 99 -9.73 3.77 13.06
N MET A 100 -10.11 2.49 13.01
CA MET A 100 -9.17 1.38 12.76
C MET A 100 -8.59 1.45 11.34
N LEU A 101 -9.44 1.63 10.33
CA LEU A 101 -9.02 1.77 8.94
C LEU A 101 -8.11 2.97 8.75
N LEU A 102 -8.47 4.14 9.31
CA LEU A 102 -7.66 5.35 9.27
C LEU A 102 -6.28 5.15 9.90
N TRP A 103 -6.17 4.38 10.97
CA TRP A 103 -4.87 4.07 11.57
C TRP A 103 -3.97 3.29 10.61
N GLY A 104 -4.48 2.23 9.98
CA GLY A 104 -3.69 1.45 9.03
C GLY A 104 -3.33 2.25 7.76
N VAL A 105 -4.26 3.07 7.25
CA VAL A 105 -3.97 4.00 6.14
C VAL A 105 -2.87 4.98 6.54
N ALA A 106 -2.98 5.62 7.70
CA ALA A 106 -1.97 6.57 8.20
C ALA A 106 -0.60 5.90 8.36
N ALA A 107 -0.55 4.65 8.82
CA ALA A 107 0.69 3.91 8.99
C ALA A 107 1.38 3.57 7.65
N ILE A 108 0.61 3.13 6.64
CA ILE A 108 1.13 2.87 5.29
C ILE A 108 1.61 4.17 4.65
N VAL A 109 0.82 5.25 4.76
CA VAL A 109 1.22 6.58 4.25
C VAL A 109 2.49 7.07 4.91
N ALA A 110 2.62 6.94 6.24
CA ALA A 110 3.85 7.33 6.93
C ALA A 110 5.07 6.52 6.44
N CYS A 111 4.91 5.21 6.24
CA CYS A 111 5.96 4.37 5.68
C CYS A 111 6.32 4.76 4.24
N ALA A 112 5.31 5.06 3.41
CA ALA A 112 5.49 5.54 2.05
C ALA A 112 6.24 6.88 2.01
N ILE A 113 5.91 7.83 2.90
CA ILE A 113 6.61 9.12 3.00
C ILE A 113 8.09 8.92 3.33
N VAL A 114 8.42 8.05 4.30
CA VAL A 114 9.81 7.76 4.67
C VAL A 114 10.58 7.17 3.48
N ASN A 115 10.00 6.18 2.80
CA ASN A 115 10.65 5.58 1.63
C ASN A 115 10.81 6.58 0.48
N TYR A 116 9.78 7.38 0.21
CA TYR A 116 9.83 8.41 -0.81
C TYR A 116 10.90 9.47 -0.51
N ALA A 117 11.06 9.86 0.76
CA ALA A 117 12.11 10.77 1.20
C ALA A 117 13.52 10.19 1.03
N ILE A 118 13.71 8.89 1.32
CA ILE A 118 14.99 8.19 1.10
C ILE A 118 15.34 8.17 -0.39
N LEU A 119 14.39 7.79 -1.25
CA LEU A 119 14.58 7.77 -2.70
C LEU A 119 14.91 9.16 -3.24
N TRP A 120 14.13 10.17 -2.86
CA TRP A 120 14.35 11.55 -3.27
C TRP A 120 15.71 12.10 -2.81
N GLY A 121 16.06 11.89 -1.53
CA GLY A 121 17.30 12.39 -0.94
C GLY A 121 18.56 11.82 -1.60
N TYR A 122 18.52 10.55 -2.02
CA TYR A 122 19.63 9.93 -2.75
C TYR A 122 19.65 10.33 -4.23
N MET A 123 18.50 10.24 -4.90
CA MET A 123 18.44 10.48 -6.35
C MET A 123 18.71 11.93 -6.72
N SER A 124 18.30 12.89 -5.91
CA SER A 124 18.61 14.32 -6.12
C SER A 124 20.11 14.64 -6.09
N GLN A 125 20.93 13.79 -5.47
CA GLN A 125 22.39 13.97 -5.41
C GLN A 125 23.10 13.35 -6.63
N VAL A 126 22.51 12.32 -7.24
CA VAL A 126 23.17 11.50 -8.28
C VAL A 126 22.62 11.79 -9.69
N LEU A 127 21.33 12.11 -9.81
CA LEU A 127 20.60 12.26 -11.07
C LEU A 127 20.16 13.71 -11.31
N ALA A 128 20.03 14.08 -12.58
CA ALA A 128 19.46 15.38 -12.98
C ALA A 128 17.97 15.49 -12.61
N ASN A 129 17.48 16.73 -12.55
CA ASN A 129 16.16 17.06 -11.99
C ASN A 129 14.98 16.34 -12.68
N GLU A 130 15.12 16.11 -13.98
CA GLU A 130 14.08 15.50 -14.81
C GLU A 130 14.00 13.98 -14.65
N LEU A 131 15.10 13.31 -14.28
CA LEU A 131 15.13 11.85 -14.13
C LEU A 131 14.55 11.42 -12.80
N TRP A 132 15.00 12.02 -11.70
CA TRP A 132 14.51 11.62 -10.39
C TRP A 132 13.00 11.88 -10.26
N SER A 133 12.49 12.96 -10.86
CA SER A 133 11.06 13.27 -10.83
C SER A 133 10.24 12.20 -11.56
N ARG A 134 10.66 11.77 -12.77
CA ARG A 134 10.00 10.67 -13.51
C ARG A 134 9.96 9.36 -12.73
N ILE A 135 11.06 9.01 -12.07
CA ILE A 135 11.15 7.80 -11.27
C ILE A 135 10.21 7.87 -10.07
N LEU A 136 10.18 9.01 -9.36
CA LEU A 136 9.30 9.19 -8.22
C LEU A 136 7.81 9.19 -8.62
N TRP A 137 7.46 9.81 -9.75
CA TRP A 137 6.10 9.75 -10.30
C TRP A 137 5.66 8.32 -10.64
N THR A 138 6.60 7.49 -11.10
CA THR A 138 6.35 6.07 -11.40
C THR A 138 6.18 5.24 -10.13
N ALA A 139 6.76 5.65 -9.00
CA ALA A 139 6.61 4.93 -7.73
C ALA A 139 5.28 5.21 -7.00
N LEU A 140 4.60 6.33 -7.28
CA LEU A 140 3.35 6.69 -6.59
C LEU A 140 2.20 5.67 -6.77
N PRO A 141 1.92 5.16 -7.99
CA PRO A 141 0.93 4.10 -8.18
C PRO A 141 1.20 2.86 -7.33
N TRP A 142 2.46 2.49 -7.11
CA TRP A 142 2.83 1.31 -6.31
C TRP A 142 2.48 1.51 -4.82
N TYR A 143 2.73 2.70 -4.27
CA TYR A 143 2.31 3.02 -2.90
C TYR A 143 0.77 3.08 -2.77
N LEU A 144 0.09 3.60 -3.79
CA LEU A 144 -1.39 3.59 -3.85
C LEU A 144 -1.94 2.16 -3.96
N ALA A 145 -1.26 1.27 -4.69
CA ALA A 145 -1.60 -0.15 -4.73
C ALA A 145 -1.46 -0.80 -3.35
N GLY A 146 -0.43 -0.44 -2.58
CA GLY A 146 -0.28 -0.85 -1.18
C GLY A 146 -1.45 -0.45 -0.28
N LEU A 147 -1.92 0.80 -0.43
CA LEU A 147 -3.11 1.28 0.27
C LEU A 147 -4.38 0.53 -0.16
N ALA A 148 -4.56 0.32 -1.47
CA ALA A 148 -5.68 -0.44 -2.00
C ALA A 148 -5.69 -1.88 -1.46
N ALA A 149 -4.52 -2.52 -1.42
CA ALA A 149 -4.35 -3.88 -0.92
C ALA A 149 -4.73 -4.00 0.56
N TYR A 150 -4.36 -3.02 1.38
CA TYR A 150 -4.79 -2.95 2.77
C TYR A 150 -6.32 -2.82 2.92
N LEU A 151 -6.95 -1.92 2.16
CA LEU A 151 -8.40 -1.71 2.20
C LEU A 151 -9.19 -2.93 1.73
N LEU A 152 -8.74 -3.57 0.65
CA LEU A 152 -9.34 -4.80 0.14
C LEU A 152 -9.10 -5.98 1.08
N GLY A 153 -7.91 -6.08 1.67
CA GLY A 153 -7.60 -7.07 2.70
C GLY A 153 -8.53 -6.93 3.90
N ALA A 154 -8.75 -5.71 4.39
CA ALA A 154 -9.71 -5.44 5.45
C ALA A 154 -11.13 -5.88 5.06
N TRP A 155 -11.58 -5.56 3.84
CA TRP A 155 -12.88 -5.97 3.33
C TRP A 155 -13.05 -7.50 3.29
N ILE A 156 -12.07 -8.25 2.80
CA ILE A 156 -12.09 -9.71 2.74
C ILE A 156 -12.16 -10.34 4.15
N ILE A 157 -11.35 -9.83 5.08
CA ILE A 157 -11.25 -10.40 6.44
C ILE A 157 -12.54 -10.16 7.22
N LEU A 158 -13.11 -8.96 7.09
CA LEU A 158 -14.34 -8.56 7.78
C LEU A 158 -15.60 -9.26 7.27
N GLU A 159 -15.59 -9.85 6.07
CA GLU A 159 -16.77 -10.54 5.53
C GLU A 159 -16.99 -11.87 6.27
N PRO A 160 -18.16 -12.10 6.90
CA PRO A 160 -18.42 -13.31 7.69
C PRO A 160 -18.66 -14.55 6.82
N ALA A 161 -19.34 -14.39 5.69
CA ALA A 161 -19.77 -15.50 4.84
C ALA A 161 -18.62 -16.03 3.96
N TRP A 162 -18.30 -17.32 4.07
CA TRP A 162 -17.19 -17.95 3.33
C TRP A 162 -17.34 -17.88 1.81
N CYS A 163 -18.54 -18.12 1.28
CA CYS A 163 -18.78 -18.06 -0.17
C CYS A 163 -18.54 -16.65 -0.73
N ARG A 164 -18.92 -15.62 0.03
CA ARG A 164 -18.69 -14.22 -0.35
C ARG A 164 -17.26 -13.80 -0.16
N ARG A 165 -16.55 -14.33 0.84
CA ARG A 165 -15.13 -14.08 1.02
C ARG A 165 -14.33 -14.53 -0.21
N ILE A 166 -14.66 -15.69 -0.79
CA ILE A 166 -14.03 -16.17 -2.03
C ILE A 166 -14.36 -15.21 -3.19
N ALA A 167 -15.62 -14.80 -3.35
CA ALA A 167 -15.99 -13.82 -4.37
C ALA A 167 -15.27 -12.47 -4.19
N ASN A 168 -15.16 -11.97 -2.95
CA ASN A 168 -14.46 -10.73 -2.61
C ASN A 168 -12.96 -10.84 -2.93
N ILE A 169 -12.34 -12.01 -2.74
CA ILE A 169 -10.95 -12.24 -3.16
C ILE A 169 -10.81 -12.11 -4.68
N VAL A 170 -11.70 -12.72 -5.46
CA VAL A 170 -11.68 -12.60 -6.92
C VAL A 170 -11.83 -11.13 -7.35
N VAL A 171 -12.80 -10.41 -6.76
CA VAL A 171 -13.00 -8.98 -7.04
C VAL A 171 -11.78 -8.16 -6.62
N ALA A 172 -11.19 -8.43 -5.46
CA ALA A 172 -10.01 -7.71 -4.97
C ALA A 172 -8.82 -7.90 -5.89
N VAL A 173 -8.57 -9.11 -6.41
CA VAL A 173 -7.49 -9.36 -7.38
C VAL A 173 -7.73 -8.58 -8.67
N LEU A 174 -8.96 -8.57 -9.19
CA LEU A 174 -9.31 -7.80 -10.39
C LEU A 174 -9.14 -6.29 -10.20
N VAL A 175 -9.57 -5.77 -9.05
CA VAL A 175 -9.41 -4.36 -8.67
C VAL A 175 -7.95 -3.98 -8.53
N LEU A 176 -7.14 -4.84 -7.88
CA LEU A 176 -5.73 -4.59 -7.64
C LEU A 176 -4.92 -4.62 -8.94
N LYS A 177 -5.36 -5.41 -9.93
CA LYS A 177 -4.75 -5.43 -11.27
C LYS A 177 -4.77 -4.07 -11.97
N VAL A 178 -5.74 -3.19 -11.67
CA VAL A 178 -5.84 -1.83 -12.26
C VAL A 178 -4.56 -1.00 -12.02
N TYR A 179 -3.87 -1.26 -10.91
CA TYR A 179 -2.64 -0.55 -10.53
C TYR A 179 -1.39 -1.04 -11.27
N PHE A 180 -1.48 -2.18 -11.97
CA PHE A 180 -0.38 -2.87 -12.66
C PHE A 180 -0.69 -3.14 -14.14
N VAL A 181 -1.53 -2.31 -14.77
CA VAL A 181 -1.94 -2.46 -16.18
C VAL A 181 -0.84 -2.05 -17.15
N SER A 182 -0.02 -1.06 -16.80
CA SER A 182 1.06 -0.55 -17.63
C SER A 182 2.38 -0.60 -16.88
N GLU A 183 3.38 -1.21 -17.50
CA GLU A 183 4.77 -1.24 -17.01
C GLU A 183 5.58 -0.03 -17.52
N GLN A 184 4.97 0.87 -18.31
CA GLN A 184 5.66 2.03 -18.86
C GLN A 184 5.86 3.13 -17.79
N PRO A 185 7.07 3.70 -17.67
CA PRO A 185 7.33 4.83 -16.78
C PRO A 185 6.41 6.01 -17.11
N MET A 186 5.96 6.74 -16.09
CA MET A 186 5.08 7.92 -16.23
C MET A 186 3.66 7.65 -16.78
N ALA A 187 3.30 6.42 -17.16
CA ALA A 187 2.01 6.11 -17.79
C ALA A 187 0.79 6.54 -16.95
N TYR A 188 0.95 6.53 -15.63
CA TYR A 188 -0.13 6.87 -14.71
C TYR A 188 -0.21 8.34 -14.34
N PHE A 189 0.71 9.22 -14.76
CA PHE A 189 0.80 10.60 -14.27
C PHE A 189 -0.52 11.38 -14.44
N GLY A 190 -1.15 11.31 -15.61
CA GLY A 190 -2.46 11.93 -15.85
C GLY A 190 -3.63 11.23 -15.14
N PHE A 191 -3.48 9.96 -14.77
CA PHE A 191 -4.50 9.13 -14.16
C PHE A 191 -4.39 9.05 -12.62
N LEU A 192 -3.30 9.53 -12.03
CA LEU A 192 -3.06 9.56 -10.59
C LEU A 192 -4.23 10.12 -9.75
N PRO A 193 -4.83 11.30 -10.07
CA PRO A 193 -5.94 11.82 -9.26
C PRO A 193 -7.19 10.94 -9.33
N TRP A 194 -7.42 10.26 -10.45
CA TRP A 194 -8.52 9.30 -10.55
C TRP A 194 -8.23 8.01 -9.80
N LEU A 195 -6.97 7.58 -9.80
CA LEU A 195 -6.51 6.40 -9.09
C LEU A 195 -6.52 6.62 -7.57
N THR A 196 -6.24 7.84 -7.07
CA THR A 196 -6.43 8.17 -5.63
C THR A 196 -7.91 8.25 -5.25
N LEU A 197 -8.78 8.81 -6.09
CA LEU A 197 -10.22 8.77 -5.85
C LEU A 197 -10.73 7.32 -5.83
N TYR A 198 -10.19 6.49 -6.72
CA TYR A 198 -10.49 5.06 -6.75
C TYR A 198 -10.04 4.33 -5.48
N THR A 199 -8.81 4.57 -4.97
CA THR A 199 -8.37 3.98 -3.68
C THR A 199 -9.28 4.41 -2.52
N VAL A 200 -9.67 5.68 -2.47
CA VAL A 200 -10.57 6.21 -1.43
C VAL A 200 -11.95 5.54 -1.53
N ALA A 201 -12.47 5.31 -2.73
CA ALA A 201 -13.74 4.62 -2.92
C ALA A 201 -13.74 3.18 -2.38
N LEU A 202 -12.58 2.51 -2.31
CA LEU A 202 -12.47 1.16 -1.74
C LEU A 202 -12.82 1.11 -0.24
N LEU A 203 -12.75 2.23 0.48
CA LEU A 203 -13.22 2.32 1.88
C LEU A 203 -14.70 1.94 2.01
N SER A 204 -15.52 2.25 0.99
CA SER A 204 -16.96 1.96 1.02
C SER A 204 -17.26 0.46 1.05
N PHE A 205 -16.38 -0.40 0.52
CA PHE A 205 -16.56 -1.86 0.58
C PHE A 205 -16.52 -2.40 2.02
N SER A 206 -15.63 -1.86 2.85
CA SER A 206 -15.56 -2.23 4.26
C SER A 206 -16.85 -1.88 5.00
N TRP A 207 -17.51 -0.75 4.67
CA TRP A 207 -18.81 -0.39 5.26
C TRP A 207 -19.92 -1.37 4.93
N ILE A 208 -19.95 -1.87 3.67
CA ILE A 208 -20.92 -2.87 3.23
C ILE A 208 -20.76 -4.16 4.04
N SER A 209 -19.52 -4.64 4.22
CA SER A 209 -19.25 -5.86 5.01
C SER A 209 -19.70 -5.71 6.46
N ILE A 210 -19.43 -4.57 7.10
CA ILE A 210 -19.82 -4.31 8.50
C ILE A 210 -21.34 -4.26 8.66
N SER A 211 -22.04 -3.61 7.71
CA SER A 211 -23.50 -3.54 7.74
C SER A 211 -24.14 -4.94 7.71
N ARG A 212 -23.58 -5.86 6.91
CA ARG A 212 -24.02 -7.26 6.83
C ARG A 212 -23.67 -8.07 8.06
N PHE A 213 -22.47 -7.87 8.61
CA PHE A 213 -22.04 -8.49 9.86
C PHE A 213 -23.01 -8.15 11.01
N LYS A 214 -23.55 -6.93 11.03
CA LYS A 214 -24.58 -6.50 11.99
C LYS A 214 -25.92 -7.20 11.78
N GLU A 215 -26.32 -7.41 10.53
CA GLU A 215 -27.59 -8.07 10.19
C GLU A 215 -27.62 -9.57 10.51
N GLY A 216 -26.49 -10.16 10.92
CA GLY A 216 -26.41 -11.60 11.27
C GLY A 216 -26.63 -12.52 10.07
N LYS A 217 -26.47 -12.01 8.84
CA LYS A 217 -26.53 -12.80 7.61
C LYS A 217 -25.20 -13.54 7.46
N GLU A 218 -25.10 -14.70 8.11
CA GLU A 218 -24.04 -15.69 7.92
C GLU A 218 -24.11 -16.35 6.53
#